data_AF-A0AAV7M1G0-F1
#
_entry.id   AF-A0AAV7M1G0-F1
#
_cell.length_a   1.000
_cell.length_b   1.000
_cell.length_c   1.000
_cell.angle_alpha   90.00
_cell.angle_beta   90.00
_cell.angle_gamma   90.00
#
_symmetry.space_group_name_H-M   'P 1'
#
loop_
_entity.id
_entity.type
_entity.pdbx_description
1 polymer ?
#
loop_
_entity_poly.entity_id
_entity_poly.type
_entity_poly.pdbx_seq_one_letter_code
_entity_poly.pdbx_strand_id
1 'polypeptide(L)'
;MRPEVVSQISKAISTYLKCNDTADTPLPLLWDALKEVMRGEFIGISAADNELRREKRAQLQQQVTELNTRGRVPEGLVKTQLRPATTCGDRLGQGGIPALLLRHSYYVGSNRCSHLLANRLRAQHKRAEVTSIRLPGGPAVTSDARIISTFRHFYRDLYSAQQADLGPSLHYLEQAHTAKLMPEEASPLEAPISLAEVISAIAWLEALKSLRPDGFSGAFYKAFCYSFAPILTRLFNNIRELGNMPPSMLDMAVECKGYPKEKLRGANIITAVPSI
;
A
#
# COMPACT_ATOMS: atom_id res chain seq x y z
N MET A 1 -8.63 16.12 -9.78
CA MET A 1 -9.62 16.25 -8.68
C MET A 1 -10.65 17.29 -9.07
N ARG A 2 -11.89 17.21 -8.56
CA ARG A 2 -12.88 18.28 -8.74
C ARG A 2 -12.36 19.57 -8.07
N PRO A 3 -12.51 20.75 -8.69
CA PRO A 3 -11.97 22.01 -8.14
C PRO A 3 -12.56 22.34 -6.75
N GLU A 4 -13.84 22.01 -6.53
CA GLU A 4 -14.52 22.14 -5.24
C GLU A 4 -13.82 21.37 -4.12
N VAL A 5 -13.42 20.13 -4.40
CA VAL A 5 -12.71 19.25 -3.45
C VAL A 5 -11.33 19.82 -3.11
N VAL A 6 -10.63 20.38 -4.10
CA VAL A 6 -9.32 21.02 -3.88
C VAL A 6 -9.47 22.24 -2.97
N SER A 7 -10.50 23.05 -3.19
CA SER A 7 -10.79 24.22 -2.33
C SER A 7 -11.14 23.80 -0.90
N GLN A 8 -12.01 22.80 -0.72
CA GLN A 8 -12.38 22.28 0.60
C GLN A 8 -11.16 21.77 1.37
N ILE A 9 -10.33 20.94 0.73
CA ILE A 9 -9.13 20.38 1.36
C ILE A 9 -8.14 21.49 1.70
N SER A 10 -7.88 22.42 0.77
CA SER A 10 -6.99 23.57 1.02
C SER A 10 -7.45 24.41 2.23
N LYS A 11 -8.76 24.63 2.34
CA LYS A 11 -9.36 25.30 3.50
C LYS A 11 -9.16 24.49 4.79
N ALA A 12 -9.34 23.18 4.75
CA ALA A 12 -9.10 22.31 5.90
C ALA A 12 -7.62 22.37 6.34
N ILE A 13 -6.66 22.31 5.40
CA ILE A 13 -5.22 22.41 5.68
C ILE A 13 -4.92 23.74 6.40
N SER A 14 -5.36 24.85 5.79
CA SER A 14 -5.07 26.18 6.31
C SER A 14 -5.74 26.43 7.67
N THR A 15 -6.94 25.93 7.89
CA THR A 15 -7.65 26.05 9.18
C THR A 15 -6.92 25.26 10.26
N TYR A 16 -6.54 24.01 9.97
CA TYR A 16 -5.81 23.17 10.91
C TYR A 16 -4.47 23.81 11.30
N LEU A 17 -3.68 24.26 10.32
CA LEU A 17 -2.38 24.87 10.58
C LEU A 17 -2.51 26.14 11.42
N LYS A 18 -3.50 27.00 11.13
CA LYS A 18 -3.73 28.22 11.93
C LYS A 18 -4.08 27.94 13.39
N CYS A 19 -4.80 26.85 13.66
CA CYS A 19 -5.23 26.53 15.02
C CYS A 19 -4.20 25.73 15.82
N ASN A 20 -3.34 24.95 15.15
CA ASN A 20 -2.48 23.97 15.82
C ASN A 20 -0.98 24.27 15.69
N ASP A 21 -0.54 25.12 14.76
CA ASP A 21 0.87 25.52 14.63
C ASP A 21 1.23 26.54 15.73
N THR A 22 1.45 26.02 16.94
CA THR A 22 1.86 26.78 18.12
C THR A 22 3.26 26.38 18.53
N ALA A 23 3.99 27.26 19.22
CA ALA A 23 5.38 27.03 19.62
C ALA A 23 5.59 25.76 20.46
N ASP A 24 4.55 25.33 21.19
CA ASP A 24 4.61 24.19 22.10
C ASP A 24 4.31 22.84 21.40
N THR A 25 3.79 22.87 20.17
CA THR A 25 3.43 21.64 19.46
C THR A 25 4.63 21.00 18.76
N PRO A 26 4.95 19.73 19.05
CA PRO A 26 6.03 19.05 18.35
C PRO A 26 5.66 18.85 16.89
N LEU A 27 6.54 19.26 15.97
CA LEU A 27 6.34 19.17 14.52
C LEU A 27 5.97 17.76 14.03
N PRO A 28 6.56 16.67 14.57
CA PRO A 28 6.16 15.32 14.20
C PRO A 28 4.68 15.01 14.49
N LEU A 29 4.17 15.46 15.64
CA LEU A 29 2.76 15.30 16.01
C LEU A 29 1.86 16.18 15.14
N LEU A 30 2.27 17.42 14.89
CA LEU A 30 1.53 18.35 14.02
C LEU A 30 1.33 17.75 12.62
N TRP A 31 2.35 17.11 12.06
CA TRP A 31 2.30 16.43 10.77
C TRP A 31 1.38 15.20 10.79
N ASP A 32 1.49 14.35 11.81
CA ASP A 32 0.68 13.14 11.89
C ASP A 32 -0.80 13.45 12.10
N ALA A 33 -1.13 14.39 12.98
CA ALA A 33 -2.49 14.84 13.16
C ALA A 33 -3.04 15.58 11.92
N LEU A 34 -2.21 16.35 11.19
CA LEU A 34 -2.63 16.96 9.91
C LEU A 34 -3.09 15.88 8.92
N LYS A 35 -2.34 14.78 8.80
CA LYS A 35 -2.72 13.69 7.89
C LYS A 35 -4.02 13.03 8.31
N GLU A 36 -4.25 12.83 9.61
CA GLU A 36 -5.52 12.26 10.10
C GLU A 36 -6.71 13.18 9.82
N VAL A 37 -6.55 14.51 9.96
CA VAL A 37 -7.58 15.47 9.53
C VAL A 37 -7.86 15.32 8.04
N MET A 38 -6.82 15.23 7.20
CA MET A 38 -6.99 15.02 5.76
C MET A 38 -7.72 13.70 5.47
N ARG A 39 -7.39 12.61 6.16
CA ARG A 39 -8.11 11.33 6.02
C ARG A 39 -9.58 11.50 6.37
N GLY A 40 -9.91 12.21 7.45
CA GLY A 40 -11.29 12.50 7.84
C GLY A 40 -12.07 13.22 6.73
N GLU A 41 -11.50 14.29 6.17
CA GLU A 41 -12.10 15.01 5.03
C GLU A 41 -12.31 14.10 3.82
N PHE A 42 -11.33 13.25 3.48
CA PHE A 42 -11.45 12.31 2.37
C PHE A 42 -12.53 11.26 2.60
N ILE A 43 -12.65 10.74 3.83
CA ILE A 43 -13.71 9.81 4.20
C ILE A 43 -15.07 10.50 4.05
N GLY A 44 -15.21 11.75 4.52
CA GLY A 44 -16.43 12.54 4.36
C GLY A 44 -16.82 12.75 2.89
N ILE A 45 -15.87 13.18 2.06
CA ILE A 45 -16.09 13.37 0.61
C ILE A 45 -16.46 12.04 -0.06
N SER A 46 -15.79 10.95 0.31
CA SER A 46 -16.08 9.61 -0.22
C SER A 46 -17.48 9.13 0.19
N ALA A 47 -17.88 9.37 1.44
CA ALA A 47 -19.21 9.04 1.94
C ALA A 47 -20.30 9.79 1.18
N ALA A 48 -20.14 11.11 0.98
CA ALA A 48 -21.08 11.92 0.19
C ALA A 48 -21.18 11.45 -1.27
N ASP A 49 -20.05 11.14 -1.91
CA ASP A 49 -20.04 10.64 -3.28
C ASP A 49 -20.66 9.23 -3.38
N ASN A 50 -20.47 8.39 -2.36
CA ASN A 50 -21.09 7.07 -2.26
C ASN A 50 -22.62 7.17 -2.06
N GLU A 51 -23.09 8.12 -1.25
CA GLU A 51 -24.51 8.43 -1.05
C GLU A 51 -25.17 8.79 -2.39
N LEU A 52 -24.60 9.75 -3.12
CA LEU A 52 -25.10 10.18 -4.43
C LEU A 52 -25.09 9.03 -5.45
N ARG A 53 -24.02 8.23 -5.46
CA ARG A 53 -23.96 7.04 -6.32
C ARG A 53 -25.02 6.00 -5.94
N ARG A 54 -25.33 5.85 -4.64
CA ARG A 54 -26.37 4.92 -4.14
C ARG A 54 -27.76 5.39 -4.56
N GLU A 55 -28.06 6.67 -4.44
CA GLU A 55 -29.31 7.26 -4.91
C GLU A 55 -29.50 7.06 -6.41
N LYS A 56 -28.48 7.39 -7.21
CA LYS A 56 -28.54 7.19 -8.67
C LYS A 56 -28.72 5.72 -9.05
N ARG A 57 -28.08 4.80 -8.32
CA ARG A 57 -28.30 3.36 -8.49
C ARG A 57 -29.72 2.94 -8.14
N ALA A 58 -30.29 3.46 -7.05
CA ALA A 58 -31.66 3.17 -6.63
C ALA A 58 -32.67 3.67 -7.68
N GLN A 59 -32.48 4.89 -8.20
CA GLN A 59 -33.32 5.45 -9.27
C GLN A 59 -33.28 4.59 -10.54
N LEU A 60 -32.09 4.17 -10.98
CA LEU A 60 -31.94 3.30 -12.15
C LEU A 60 -32.55 1.91 -11.91
N GLN A 61 -32.42 1.35 -10.71
CA GLN A 61 -33.06 0.09 -10.33
C GLN A 61 -34.59 0.21 -10.39
N GLN A 62 -35.14 1.31 -9.87
CA GLN A 62 -36.58 1.58 -9.92
C GLN A 62 -37.08 1.67 -11.37
N GLN A 63 -36.37 2.43 -12.23
CA GLN A 63 -36.71 2.52 -13.65
C GLN A 63 -36.68 1.16 -14.34
N VAL A 64 -35.72 0.29 -14.02
CA VAL A 64 -35.67 -1.06 -14.57
C VAL A 64 -36.83 -1.92 -14.06
N THR A 65 -37.18 -1.84 -12.77
CA THR A 65 -38.34 -2.57 -12.24
C THR A 65 -39.65 -2.13 -12.93
N GLU A 66 -39.82 -0.83 -13.19
CA GLU A 66 -41.00 -0.30 -13.90
C GLU A 66 -41.05 -0.68 -15.39
N LEU A 67 -39.89 -0.79 -16.06
CA LEU A 67 -39.82 -1.27 -17.45
C LEU A 67 -40.04 -2.78 -17.55
N ASN A 68 -39.59 -3.56 -16.55
CA ASN A 68 -39.83 -5.00 -16.45
C ASN A 68 -41.32 -5.31 -16.29
N THR A 69 -42.04 -4.56 -15.44
CA THR A 69 -43.49 -4.74 -15.26
C THR A 69 -44.30 -4.36 -16.50
N ARG A 70 -43.78 -3.45 -17.33
CA ARG A 70 -44.38 -3.04 -18.62
C ARG A 70 -44.00 -3.96 -19.81
N GLY A 71 -43.26 -5.05 -19.56
CA GLY A 71 -42.90 -6.04 -20.59
C GLY A 71 -41.96 -5.55 -21.69
N ARG A 72 -41.31 -4.39 -21.52
CA ARG A 72 -40.45 -3.78 -22.54
C ARG A 72 -39.13 -3.36 -21.91
N VAL A 73 -38.16 -4.26 -21.91
CA VAL A 73 -36.79 -3.96 -21.48
C VAL A 73 -35.96 -3.60 -22.71
N PRO A 74 -35.53 -2.34 -22.89
CA PRO A 74 -34.52 -2.04 -23.88
C PRO A 74 -33.20 -2.67 -23.40
N GLU A 75 -32.69 -3.68 -24.12
CA GLU A 75 -31.43 -4.39 -23.80
C GLU A 75 -30.24 -3.44 -23.55
N GLY A 76 -30.25 -2.25 -24.16
CA GLY A 76 -29.22 -1.22 -23.97
C GLY A 76 -29.16 -0.62 -22.57
N LEU A 77 -30.27 -0.56 -21.82
CA LEU A 77 -30.29 0.06 -20.48
C LEU A 77 -29.62 -0.86 -19.44
N VAL A 78 -29.83 -2.16 -19.56
CA VAL A 78 -29.23 -3.19 -18.71
C VAL A 78 -27.74 -3.41 -19.05
N LYS A 79 -27.39 -3.47 -20.34
CA LYS A 79 -26.01 -3.71 -20.80
C LYS A 79 -25.09 -2.49 -20.63
N THR A 80 -25.60 -1.27 -20.80
CA THR A 80 -24.75 -0.05 -20.87
C THR A 80 -24.71 0.73 -19.54
N GLN A 81 -25.75 0.69 -18.69
CA GLN A 81 -25.80 1.51 -17.46
C GLN A 81 -25.69 0.70 -16.15
N LEU A 82 -26.22 -0.52 -16.10
CA LEU A 82 -26.19 -1.36 -14.90
C LEU A 82 -24.99 -2.31 -14.83
N ARG A 83 -24.64 -3.01 -15.94
CA ARG A 83 -23.47 -3.91 -15.94
C ARG A 83 -22.16 -3.23 -15.54
N PRO A 84 -21.81 -2.01 -15.98
CA PRO A 84 -20.56 -1.38 -15.54
C PRO A 84 -20.48 -1.17 -14.03
N ALA A 85 -21.63 -0.99 -13.36
CA ALA A 85 -21.70 -0.79 -11.91
C ALA A 85 -21.47 -2.10 -11.11
N THR A 86 -21.81 -3.26 -11.67
CA THR A 86 -21.59 -4.60 -11.09
C THR A 86 -20.27 -5.22 -11.54
N THR A 87 -19.90 -5.08 -12.83
CA THR A 87 -18.65 -5.57 -13.43
C THR A 87 -17.43 -4.71 -13.05
N CYS A 88 -17.61 -3.61 -12.34
CA CYS A 88 -16.50 -2.86 -11.75
C CYS A 88 -15.69 -3.72 -10.77
N GLY A 89 -16.26 -4.79 -10.20
CA GLY A 89 -15.52 -5.79 -9.43
C GLY A 89 -14.51 -6.61 -10.25
N ASP A 90 -14.80 -6.83 -11.54
CA ASP A 90 -13.99 -7.70 -12.43
C ASP A 90 -13.02 -6.92 -13.32
N ARG A 91 -13.30 -5.64 -13.63
CA ARG A 91 -12.41 -4.75 -14.39
C ARG A 91 -11.34 -4.02 -13.56
N LEU A 92 -11.17 -4.38 -12.28
CA LEU A 92 -10.08 -3.90 -11.41
C LEU A 92 -8.68 -4.37 -11.83
N GLY A 93 -8.55 -5.01 -13.00
CA GLY A 93 -7.28 -5.35 -13.63
C GLY A 93 -6.69 -4.24 -14.52
N GLN A 94 -7.45 -3.21 -14.91
CA GLN A 94 -6.98 -2.21 -15.87
C GLN A 94 -7.17 -0.76 -15.39
N GLY A 95 -6.10 -0.20 -14.81
CA GLY A 95 -5.61 1.13 -15.20
C GLY A 95 -6.31 2.40 -14.70
N GLY A 96 -6.82 2.47 -13.46
CA GLY A 96 -7.40 3.72 -12.94
C GLY A 96 -7.10 4.05 -11.48
N ILE A 97 -7.13 5.35 -11.14
CA ILE A 97 -7.03 5.92 -9.78
C ILE A 97 -7.98 5.24 -8.76
N PRO A 98 -9.23 4.84 -9.12
CA PRO A 98 -10.11 4.11 -8.21
C PRO A 98 -9.61 2.70 -7.86
N ALA A 99 -8.91 2.01 -8.78
CA ALA A 99 -8.31 0.70 -8.51
C ALA A 99 -7.11 0.80 -7.56
N LEU A 100 -6.41 1.94 -7.55
CA LEU A 100 -5.33 2.24 -6.61
C LEU A 100 -5.85 2.58 -5.21
N LEU A 101 -6.96 3.33 -5.10
CA LEU A 101 -7.60 3.62 -3.81
C LEU A 101 -8.23 2.37 -3.18
N LEU A 102 -8.87 1.53 -3.98
CA LEU A 102 -9.38 0.23 -3.52
C LEU A 102 -8.24 -0.72 -3.13
N ARG A 103 -7.08 -0.63 -3.80
CA ARG A 103 -5.87 -1.37 -3.42
C ARG A 103 -5.41 -1.04 -2.01
N HIS A 104 -5.48 0.22 -1.59
CA HIS A 104 -5.00 0.66 -0.27
C HIS A 104 -5.96 0.32 0.87
N SER A 105 -7.29 0.34 0.64
CA SER A 105 -8.27 -0.10 1.65
C SER A 105 -8.20 -1.60 1.98
N TYR A 106 -7.49 -2.42 1.18
CA TYR A 106 -7.20 -3.82 1.50
C TYR A 106 -6.06 -4.00 2.50
N TYR A 107 -5.14 -3.04 2.60
CA TYR A 107 -3.90 -3.18 3.39
C TYR A 107 -3.87 -2.30 4.63
N VAL A 108 -4.50 -1.12 4.59
CA VAL A 108 -4.51 -0.22 5.75
C VAL A 108 -5.67 -0.56 6.67
N GLY A 109 -5.36 -1.33 7.71
CA GLY A 109 -6.15 -1.32 8.94
C GLY A 109 -7.15 -2.45 9.16
N SER A 110 -7.18 -3.50 8.33
CA SER A 110 -8.02 -4.66 8.65
C SER A 110 -7.24 -5.98 8.62
N ASN A 111 -7.36 -6.74 9.71
CA ASN A 111 -6.86 -8.12 9.80
C ASN A 111 -7.75 -9.12 9.02
N ARG A 112 -8.68 -8.62 8.20
CA ARG A 112 -9.62 -9.41 7.39
C ARG A 112 -9.37 -9.10 5.91
N CYS A 113 -8.60 -9.96 5.25
CA CYS A 113 -8.49 -9.96 3.80
C CYS A 113 -9.90 -9.92 3.17
N SER A 114 -10.14 -8.98 2.25
CA SER A 114 -11.42 -8.92 1.53
C SER A 114 -11.71 -10.23 0.80
N HIS A 115 -12.98 -10.59 0.61
CA HIS A 115 -13.37 -11.79 -0.14
C HIS A 115 -12.74 -11.85 -1.55
N LEU A 116 -12.54 -10.68 -2.17
CA LEU A 116 -11.86 -10.55 -3.46
C LEU A 116 -10.36 -10.88 -3.38
N LEU A 117 -9.66 -10.40 -2.34
CA LEU A 117 -8.27 -10.77 -2.09
C LEU A 117 -8.15 -12.26 -1.79
N ALA A 118 -9.04 -12.81 -0.96
CA ALA A 118 -9.07 -14.24 -0.66
C ALA A 118 -9.27 -15.08 -1.94
N ASN A 119 -10.16 -14.68 -2.84
CA ASN A 119 -10.38 -15.37 -4.11
C ASN A 119 -9.18 -15.25 -5.05
N ARG A 120 -8.54 -14.07 -5.11
CA ARG A 120 -7.33 -13.86 -5.90
C ARG A 120 -6.16 -14.67 -5.37
N LEU A 121 -5.97 -14.71 -4.05
CA LEU A 121 -4.96 -15.53 -3.38
C LEU A 121 -5.25 -17.01 -3.62
N ARG A 122 -6.50 -17.48 -3.48
CA ARG A 122 -6.88 -18.86 -3.81
C ARG A 122 -6.59 -19.22 -5.27
N ALA A 123 -6.92 -18.33 -6.22
CA ALA A 123 -6.61 -18.54 -7.64
C ALA A 123 -5.10 -18.56 -7.92
N GLN A 124 -4.33 -17.71 -7.22
CA GLN A 124 -2.87 -17.69 -7.30
C GLN A 124 -2.24 -18.94 -6.67
N HIS A 125 -2.72 -19.37 -5.50
CA HIS A 125 -2.29 -20.60 -4.84
C HIS A 125 -2.54 -21.83 -5.70
N LYS A 126 -3.73 -21.94 -6.33
CA LYS A 126 -4.02 -23.02 -7.30
C LYS A 126 -3.07 -23.02 -8.50
N ARG A 127 -2.62 -21.83 -8.96
CA ARG A 127 -1.64 -21.72 -10.06
C ARG A 127 -0.20 -22.02 -9.62
N ALA A 128 0.11 -21.78 -8.36
CA ALA A 128 1.43 -22.00 -7.77
C ALA A 128 1.56 -23.38 -7.09
N GLU A 129 0.52 -24.22 -7.18
CA GLU A 129 0.51 -25.56 -6.62
C GLU A 129 1.48 -26.45 -7.40
N VAL A 130 2.49 -26.95 -6.70
CA VAL A 130 3.51 -27.84 -7.29
C VAL A 130 2.96 -29.26 -7.29
N THR A 131 2.41 -29.68 -8.43
CA THR A 131 1.80 -31.01 -8.60
C THR A 131 2.84 -32.11 -8.84
N SER A 132 4.02 -31.76 -9.33
CA SER A 132 5.13 -32.70 -9.50
C SER A 132 6.48 -31.99 -9.52
N ILE A 133 7.53 -32.71 -9.12
CA ILE A 133 8.91 -32.24 -9.18
C ILE A 133 9.78 -33.25 -9.94
N ARG A 134 10.82 -32.77 -10.61
CA ARG A 134 11.81 -33.61 -11.28
C ARG A 134 13.17 -33.45 -10.58
N LEU A 135 13.74 -34.57 -10.13
CA LEU A 135 15.09 -34.61 -9.57
C LEU A 135 16.13 -34.83 -10.68
N PRO A 136 17.38 -34.36 -10.50
CA PRO A 136 18.47 -34.66 -11.44
C PRO A 136 18.70 -36.17 -11.51
N GLY A 137 18.43 -36.76 -12.69
CA GLY A 137 18.64 -38.18 -12.97
C GLY A 137 17.52 -39.14 -12.53
N GLY A 138 16.37 -38.66 -12.04
CA GLY A 138 15.27 -39.49 -11.55
C GLY A 138 13.90 -39.26 -12.22
N PRO A 139 12.93 -40.19 -12.05
CA PRO A 139 11.56 -40.00 -12.51
C PRO A 139 10.85 -38.87 -11.75
N ALA A 140 9.82 -38.27 -12.37
CA ALA A 140 9.03 -37.22 -11.73
C ALA A 140 8.29 -37.76 -10.49
N VAL A 141 8.33 -37.00 -9.41
CA VAL A 141 7.69 -37.33 -8.14
C VAL A 141 6.40 -36.54 -8.02
N THR A 142 5.28 -37.26 -7.91
CA THR A 142 3.91 -36.69 -7.86
C THR A 142 3.26 -36.81 -6.48
N SER A 143 3.91 -37.47 -5.51
CA SER A 143 3.37 -37.66 -4.16
C SER A 143 3.74 -36.47 -3.27
N ASP A 144 2.73 -35.82 -2.67
CA ASP A 144 2.89 -34.66 -1.79
C ASP A 144 3.92 -34.86 -0.68
N ALA A 145 3.88 -36.00 0.01
CA ALA A 145 4.82 -36.32 1.08
C ALA A 145 6.27 -36.35 0.58
N ARG A 146 6.49 -36.91 -0.61
CA ARG A 146 7.82 -36.96 -1.22
C ARG A 146 8.25 -35.56 -1.69
N ILE A 147 7.35 -34.78 -2.31
CA ILE A 147 7.60 -33.40 -2.75
C ILE A 147 8.06 -32.54 -1.56
N ILE A 148 7.34 -32.59 -0.45
CA ILE A 148 7.69 -31.85 0.78
C ILE A 148 9.06 -32.28 1.31
N SER A 149 9.33 -33.60 1.37
CA SER A 149 10.60 -34.13 1.87
C SER A 149 11.81 -33.69 1.03
N THR A 150 11.67 -33.66 -0.30
CA THR A 150 12.71 -33.22 -1.22
C THR A 150 12.96 -31.73 -1.16
N PHE A 151 11.90 -30.90 -1.05
CA PHE A 151 12.08 -29.46 -0.83
C PHE A 151 12.78 -29.18 0.50
N ARG A 152 12.37 -29.90 1.56
CA ARG A 152 13.00 -29.78 2.88
C ARG A 152 14.48 -30.15 2.82
N HIS A 153 14.84 -31.24 2.14
CA HIS A 153 16.22 -31.66 1.98
C HIS A 153 17.02 -30.63 1.16
N PHE A 154 16.50 -30.23 -0.01
CA PHE A 154 17.14 -29.24 -0.88
C PHE A 154 17.41 -27.91 -0.16
N TYR A 155 16.41 -27.32 0.50
CA TYR A 155 16.61 -26.05 1.21
C TYR A 155 17.43 -26.20 2.48
N ARG A 156 17.34 -27.35 3.16
CA ARG A 156 18.24 -27.65 4.28
C ARG A 156 19.68 -27.67 3.80
N ASP A 157 19.97 -28.26 2.65
CA ASP A 157 21.33 -28.34 2.12
C ASP A 157 21.78 -26.98 1.52
N LEU A 158 20.85 -26.22 0.91
CA LEU A 158 21.09 -24.85 0.41
C LEU A 158 21.43 -23.86 1.54
N TYR A 159 20.73 -23.97 2.67
CA TYR A 159 20.89 -23.07 3.83
C TYR A 159 21.66 -23.69 4.99
N SER A 160 22.07 -24.96 4.90
CA SER A 160 23.01 -25.52 5.85
C SER A 160 24.29 -24.74 5.67
N ALA A 161 24.65 -23.98 6.69
CA ALA A 161 25.75 -23.04 6.65
C ALA A 161 27.02 -23.74 6.14
N GLN A 162 27.35 -23.54 4.87
CA GLN A 162 28.75 -23.29 4.56
C GLN A 162 29.09 -22.05 5.37
N GLN A 163 30.10 -22.14 6.23
CA GLN A 163 30.75 -20.94 6.74
C GLN A 163 31.25 -20.21 5.50
N ALA A 164 30.42 -19.30 4.97
CA ALA A 164 30.80 -18.46 3.87
C ALA A 164 31.96 -17.63 4.41
N ASP A 165 33.13 -17.81 3.83
CA ASP A 165 34.24 -16.91 4.06
C ASP A 165 33.73 -15.50 3.75
N LEU A 166 33.70 -14.64 4.76
CA LEU A 166 33.31 -13.25 4.59
C LEU A 166 34.42 -12.45 3.89
N GLY A 167 35.62 -13.02 3.77
CA GLY A 167 36.78 -12.41 3.11
C GLY A 167 36.47 -11.86 1.72
N PRO A 168 35.92 -12.64 0.77
CA PRO A 168 35.56 -12.14 -0.56
C PRO A 168 34.53 -11.01 -0.56
N SER A 169 33.53 -11.06 0.34
CA SER A 169 32.51 -10.00 0.45
C SER A 169 33.08 -8.73 1.09
N LEU A 170 33.90 -8.85 2.12
CA LEU A 170 34.59 -7.73 2.75
C LEU A 170 35.62 -7.11 1.81
N HIS A 171 36.42 -7.93 1.14
CA HIS A 171 37.35 -7.51 0.10
C HIS A 171 36.63 -6.84 -1.07
N TYR A 172 35.44 -7.32 -1.46
CA TYR A 172 34.61 -6.63 -2.45
C TYR A 172 34.13 -5.27 -1.94
N LEU A 173 33.75 -5.13 -0.67
CA LEU A 173 33.37 -3.83 -0.08
C LEU A 173 34.56 -2.88 0.08
N GLU A 174 35.74 -3.40 0.36
CA GLU A 174 37.00 -2.63 0.45
C GLU A 174 37.49 -2.20 -0.94
N GLN A 175 37.35 -3.07 -1.95
CA GLN A 175 37.67 -2.78 -3.35
C GLN A 175 36.57 -2.00 -4.07
N ALA A 176 35.33 -2.06 -3.59
CA ALA A 176 34.27 -1.20 -4.05
C ALA A 176 34.68 0.21 -3.68
N HIS A 177 35.25 0.91 -4.67
CA HIS A 177 35.53 2.33 -4.59
C HIS A 177 34.18 3.03 -4.58
N THR A 178 33.46 2.99 -3.46
CA THR A 178 32.40 3.95 -3.19
C THR A 178 33.12 5.29 -3.19
N ALA A 179 32.89 6.10 -4.23
CA ALA A 179 33.47 7.43 -4.32
C ALA A 179 33.10 8.15 -3.03
N LYS A 180 34.10 8.39 -2.17
CA LYS A 180 33.89 9.23 -1.00
C LYS A 180 33.71 10.63 -1.52
N LEU A 181 32.55 11.22 -1.24
CA LEU A 181 32.27 12.61 -1.59
C LEU A 181 33.39 13.48 -1.04
N MET A 182 33.91 14.37 -1.88
CA MET A 182 34.90 15.33 -1.42
C MET A 182 34.23 16.29 -0.42
N PRO A 183 34.96 16.89 0.53
CA PRO A 183 34.38 17.82 1.51
C PRO A 183 33.58 18.96 0.86
N GLU A 184 34.02 19.42 -0.32
CA GLU A 184 33.33 20.45 -1.11
C GLU A 184 31.98 19.99 -1.68
N GLU A 185 31.85 18.70 -2.01
CA GLU A 185 30.61 18.10 -2.50
C GLU A 185 29.67 17.71 -1.35
N ALA A 186 30.24 17.39 -0.17
CA ALA A 186 29.48 17.03 1.03
C ALA A 186 28.82 18.25 1.70
N SER A 187 29.51 19.39 1.74
CA SER A 187 28.99 20.62 2.37
C SER A 187 27.59 21.05 1.91
N PRO A 188 27.25 21.09 0.60
CA PRO A 188 25.89 21.44 0.17
C PRO A 188 24.86 20.35 0.51
N LEU A 189 25.25 19.06 0.55
CA LEU A 189 24.37 17.97 0.93
C LEU A 189 24.02 18.00 2.43
N GLU A 190 24.93 18.56 3.23
CA GLU A 190 24.71 18.85 4.65
C GLU A 190 24.13 20.25 4.87
N ALA A 191 23.65 20.97 3.86
CA ALA A 191 22.95 22.25 4.06
C ALA A 191 21.48 22.05 4.48
N PRO A 192 20.85 22.97 5.24
CA PRO A 192 19.45 22.84 5.60
C PRO A 192 18.58 22.70 4.35
N ILE A 193 17.57 21.83 4.42
CA ILE A 193 16.69 21.57 3.29
C ILE A 193 15.88 22.83 3.01
N SER A 194 15.94 23.28 1.77
CA SER A 194 15.25 24.48 1.29
C SER A 194 13.83 24.16 0.82
N LEU A 195 12.99 25.18 0.83
CA LEU A 195 11.62 25.07 0.32
C LEU A 195 11.60 24.75 -1.19
N ALA A 196 12.56 25.27 -1.96
CA ALA A 196 12.68 25.01 -3.39
C ALA A 196 13.01 23.54 -3.69
N GLU A 197 13.88 22.92 -2.89
CA GLU A 197 14.18 21.50 -3.00
C GLU A 197 12.95 20.64 -2.69
N VAL A 198 12.17 21.00 -1.66
CA VAL A 198 10.93 20.26 -1.33
C VAL A 198 9.90 20.37 -2.45
N ILE A 199 9.67 21.57 -2.99
CA ILE A 199 8.78 21.77 -4.14
C ILE A 199 9.25 20.94 -5.34
N SER A 200 10.55 20.98 -5.64
CA SER A 200 11.13 20.23 -6.75
C SER A 200 10.95 18.73 -6.54
N ALA A 201 11.27 18.21 -5.34
CA ALA A 201 11.11 16.81 -4.98
C ALA A 201 9.64 16.35 -5.15
N ILE A 202 8.68 17.17 -4.73
CA ILE A 202 7.25 16.89 -4.94
C ILE A 202 6.90 16.87 -6.43
N ALA A 203 7.46 17.78 -7.24
CA ALA A 203 7.25 17.81 -8.68
C ALA A 203 7.77 16.55 -9.39
N TRP A 204 8.89 15.98 -8.91
CA TRP A 204 9.48 14.74 -9.41
C TRP A 204 8.70 13.46 -9.04
N LEU A 205 7.75 13.52 -8.11
CA LEU A 205 6.96 12.34 -7.72
C LEU A 205 6.17 11.77 -8.91
N GLU A 206 6.16 10.44 -9.08
CA GLU A 206 5.30 9.84 -10.09
C GLU A 206 3.84 9.85 -9.64
N ALA A 207 2.96 10.43 -10.46
CA ALA A 207 1.57 10.66 -10.10
C ALA A 207 0.74 9.37 -9.95
N LEU A 208 1.10 8.32 -10.69
CA LEU A 208 0.34 7.07 -10.83
C LEU A 208 0.95 5.89 -10.07
N LYS A 209 1.98 6.13 -9.25
CA LYS A 209 2.53 5.09 -8.37
C LYS A 209 1.53 4.67 -7.31
N SER A 210 1.75 3.48 -6.74
CA SER A 210 1.03 3.01 -5.57
C SER A 210 1.02 4.07 -4.48
N LEU A 211 -0.10 4.16 -3.76
CA LEU A 211 -0.22 5.02 -2.59
C LEU A 211 0.93 4.72 -1.64
N ARG A 212 1.57 5.77 -1.13
CA ARG A 212 2.61 5.60 -0.12
C ARG A 212 1.96 5.05 1.15
N PRO A 213 2.76 4.55 2.12
CA PRO A 213 2.23 4.09 3.41
C PRO A 213 1.47 5.18 4.17
N ASP A 214 1.75 6.45 3.87
CA ASP A 214 0.97 7.62 4.31
C ASP A 214 -0.47 7.66 3.74
N GLY A 215 -0.82 6.83 2.76
CA GLY A 215 -2.13 6.75 2.12
C GLY A 215 -2.47 7.85 1.14
N PHE A 216 -1.49 8.69 0.78
CA PHE A 216 -1.64 9.72 -0.24
C PHE A 216 -0.88 9.35 -1.52
N SER A 217 -1.36 9.86 -2.67
CA SER A 217 -0.74 9.59 -3.97
C SER A 217 0.26 10.69 -4.34
N GLY A 218 1.19 10.39 -5.25
CA GLY A 218 2.05 11.43 -5.83
C GLY A 218 1.24 12.57 -6.47
N ALA A 219 0.09 12.27 -7.09
CA ALA A 219 -0.82 13.27 -7.63
C ALA A 219 -1.41 14.19 -6.55
N PHE A 220 -1.67 13.68 -5.35
CA PHE A 220 -2.15 14.48 -4.22
C PHE A 220 -1.08 15.47 -3.75
N TYR A 221 0.15 15.01 -3.53
CA TYR A 221 1.25 15.89 -3.14
C TYR A 221 1.50 16.99 -4.17
N LYS A 222 1.39 16.69 -5.47
CA LYS A 222 1.47 17.72 -6.52
C LYS A 222 0.33 18.73 -6.46
N ALA A 223 -0.90 18.28 -6.22
CA ALA A 223 -2.07 19.16 -6.17
C ALA A 223 -2.00 20.17 -5.00
N PHE A 224 -1.41 19.78 -3.88
CA PHE A 224 -1.30 20.59 -2.66
C PHE A 224 0.14 21.00 -2.33
N CYS A 225 1.02 21.00 -3.34
CA CYS A 225 2.46 21.21 -3.17
C CYS A 225 2.78 22.46 -2.35
N TYR A 226 2.18 23.60 -2.68
CA TYR A 226 2.39 24.86 -1.98
C TYR A 226 1.85 24.89 -0.55
N SER A 227 0.82 24.10 -0.25
CA SER A 227 0.28 23.98 1.11
C SER A 227 1.16 23.10 1.99
N PHE A 228 1.78 22.06 1.41
CA PHE A 228 2.61 21.09 2.15
C PHE A 228 4.10 21.46 2.21
N ALA A 229 4.64 22.13 1.20
CA ALA A 229 6.06 22.43 1.14
C ALA A 229 6.59 23.16 2.39
N PRO A 230 5.89 24.19 2.94
CA PRO A 230 6.37 24.89 4.14
C PRO A 230 6.47 23.99 5.37
N ILE A 231 5.43 23.18 5.64
CA ILE A 231 5.43 22.29 6.81
C ILE A 231 6.41 21.13 6.65
N LEU A 232 6.54 20.57 5.44
CA LEU A 232 7.50 19.50 5.16
C LEU A 232 8.94 19.99 5.29
N THR A 233 9.24 21.20 4.83
CA THR A 233 10.57 21.81 4.96
C THR A 233 10.95 21.95 6.43
N ARG A 234 10.04 22.50 7.25
CA ARG A 234 10.24 22.61 8.71
C ARG A 234 10.41 21.24 9.36
N LEU A 235 9.60 20.27 8.97
CA LEU A 235 9.66 18.92 9.51
C LEU A 235 11.00 18.23 9.19
N PHE A 236 11.48 18.29 7.94
CA PHE A 236 12.73 17.64 7.57
C PHE A 236 13.94 18.28 8.25
N ASN A 237 13.97 19.60 8.36
CA ASN A 237 15.03 20.29 9.12
C ASN A 237 14.96 19.94 10.62
N ASN A 238 13.77 19.81 11.19
CA ASN A 238 13.60 19.37 12.58
C ASN A 238 14.07 17.92 12.80
N ILE A 239 13.78 17.01 11.87
CA ILE A 239 14.27 15.62 11.91
C ILE A 239 15.79 15.59 11.83
N ARG A 240 16.38 16.43 10.98
CA ARG A 240 17.83 16.52 10.83
C ARG A 240 18.51 17.03 12.11
N GLU A 241 17.96 18.05 12.75
CA GLU A 241 18.55 18.67 13.95
C GLU A 241 18.34 17.84 15.22
N LEU A 242 17.12 17.33 15.43
CA LEU A 242 16.72 16.68 16.68
C LEU A 242 16.69 15.14 16.58
N GLY A 243 16.78 14.56 15.38
CA GLY A 243 16.63 13.13 15.15
C GLY A 243 15.21 12.59 15.38
N ASN A 244 14.22 13.47 15.66
CA ASN A 244 12.88 13.07 16.04
C ASN A 244 11.97 12.91 14.81
N MET A 245 11.77 11.68 14.37
CA MET A 245 10.95 11.34 13.21
C MET A 245 9.49 11.06 13.60
N PRO A 246 8.49 11.49 12.80
CA PRO A 246 7.09 11.11 13.03
C PRO A 246 6.94 9.58 13.09
N PRO A 247 6.19 9.04 14.07
CA PRO A 247 5.97 7.58 14.19
C PRO A 247 5.47 6.95 12.88
N SER A 248 4.58 7.64 12.18
CA SER A 248 4.07 7.20 10.88
C SER A 248 5.11 7.07 9.76
N MET A 249 6.25 7.77 9.87
CA MET A 249 7.38 7.67 8.95
C MET A 249 8.36 6.56 9.38
N LEU A 250 8.36 6.16 10.66
CA LEU A 250 9.17 5.05 11.16
C LEU A 250 8.53 3.69 10.86
N ASP A 251 7.21 3.58 10.99
CA ASP A 251 6.45 2.39 10.60
C ASP A 251 6.64 2.03 9.10
N MET A 252 7.09 3.00 8.29
CA MET A 252 7.41 2.85 6.87
C MET A 252 8.74 2.14 6.60
N ALA A 253 9.70 2.17 7.54
CA ALA A 253 11.06 1.67 7.29
C ALA A 253 11.21 0.15 7.49
N VAL A 254 10.32 -0.49 8.26
CA VAL A 254 10.39 -1.93 8.55
C VAL A 254 8.99 -2.55 8.65
N GLU A 255 8.36 -2.82 7.51
CA GLU A 255 7.40 -3.93 7.42
C GLU A 255 7.86 -4.97 6.39
N CYS A 256 9.14 -5.33 6.44
CA CYS A 256 9.52 -6.72 6.22
C CYS A 256 9.01 -7.53 7.42
N LYS A 257 7.69 -7.64 7.62
CA LYS A 257 7.13 -8.66 8.50
C LYS A 257 7.46 -10.01 7.87
N GLY A 258 8.60 -10.57 8.27
CA GLY A 258 8.70 -12.01 8.41
C GLY A 258 7.48 -12.42 9.23
N TYR A 259 6.56 -13.15 8.60
CA TYR A 259 5.39 -13.68 9.28
C TYR A 259 5.85 -14.34 10.60
N PRO A 260 5.37 -13.90 11.78
CA PRO A 260 5.60 -14.67 12.99
C PRO A 260 4.90 -16.02 12.78
N LYS A 261 5.68 -17.10 12.80
CA LYS A 261 5.23 -18.49 12.60
C LYS A 261 4.24 -18.99 13.67
N GLU A 262 3.77 -18.14 14.57
CA GLU A 262 3.02 -18.57 15.77
C GLU A 262 1.49 -18.48 15.66
N LYS A 263 0.91 -17.97 14.56
CA LYS A 263 -0.56 -17.88 14.41
C LYS A 263 -1.20 -18.81 13.37
N LEU A 264 -0.54 -19.91 13.03
CA LEU A 264 -1.18 -21.07 12.38
C LEU A 264 -1.50 -22.20 13.39
N ARG A 265 -1.93 -21.85 14.60
CA ARG A 265 -2.65 -22.80 15.49
C ARG A 265 -4.14 -22.66 15.23
N GLY A 266 -4.56 -23.30 14.13
CA GLY A 266 -5.94 -23.46 13.72
C GLY A 266 -6.05 -24.73 12.89
N ALA A 267 -5.56 -25.84 13.43
CA ALA A 267 -5.80 -27.18 12.91
C ALA A 267 -6.24 -28.05 14.08
N ASN A 268 -7.37 -28.72 13.88
CA ASN A 268 -8.10 -29.48 14.87
C ASN A 268 -7.20 -30.47 15.61
N ILE A 269 -7.29 -30.42 16.94
CA ILE A 269 -6.90 -31.53 17.80
C ILE A 269 -7.84 -32.68 17.46
N ILE A 270 -7.31 -33.75 16.86
CA ILE A 270 -7.85 -35.09 17.05
C ILE A 270 -6.86 -35.80 17.96
N THR A 271 -7.28 -35.97 19.20
CA THR A 271 -6.65 -36.80 20.21
C THR A 271 -6.61 -38.25 19.74
N ALA A 272 -5.44 -38.88 19.84
CA ALA A 272 -5.34 -40.32 20.05
C ALA A 272 -4.25 -40.55 21.11
N VAL A 273 -4.72 -40.94 22.28
CA VAL A 273 -3.92 -41.41 23.42
C VAL A 273 -3.20 -42.69 23.01
N PRO A 274 -1.90 -42.87 23.32
CA PRO A 274 -1.26 -44.16 23.15
C PRO A 274 -1.75 -45.13 24.23
N SER A 275 -2.36 -46.23 23.81
CA SER A 275 -2.54 -47.41 24.66
C SER A 275 -1.43 -48.41 24.34
N ILE A 276 -0.62 -48.65 25.37
CA ILE A 276 0.44 -49.67 25.56
C ILE A 276 1.71 -49.49 24.74
#